data_AF-A0A2J6J4D4-F1
#
_entry.id   AF-A0A2J6J4D4-F1
#
_cell.length_a   1.000
_cell.length_b   1.000
_cell.length_c   1.000
_cell.angle_alpha   90.00
_cell.angle_beta   90.00
_cell.angle_gamma   90.00
#
_symmetry.space_group_name_H-M   'P 1'
#
loop_
_entity.id
_entity.type
_entity.pdbx_description
1 polymer ?
#
loop_
_entity_poly.entity_id
_entity_poly.type
_entity_poly.pdbx_seq_one_letter_code
_entity_poly.pdbx_strand_id
1 'polypeptide(L)' 'MSTDHNPEDDLSALRMCELKARGMMEEIDRRSDQPTVVCGKCGAKANASEHLHNPRPLPKKNLDSLWG' A
#
# COMPACT_ATOMS: atom_id res chain seq x y z
N MET A 1 -31.60 -5.26 12.15
CA MET A 1 -30.95 -4.64 10.97
C MET A 1 -29.66 -5.41 10.76
N SER A 2 -29.66 -6.27 9.74
CA SER A 2 -28.51 -7.10 9.40
C SER A 2 -27.44 -6.25 8.75
N THR A 3 -26.21 -6.35 9.25
CA THR A 3 -25.02 -6.06 8.44
C THR A 3 -24.04 -7.16 8.75
N ASP A 4 -24.11 -8.24 7.98
CA ASP A 4 -22.99 -9.14 7.74
C ASP A 4 -21.84 -8.29 7.16
N HIS A 5 -21.07 -7.63 8.03
CA HIS A 5 -19.79 -7.05 7.64
C HIS A 5 -18.88 -8.23 7.38
N ASN A 6 -18.67 -8.56 6.09
CA ASN A 6 -17.62 -9.47 5.71
C ASN A 6 -16.28 -8.77 6.04
N PRO A 7 -15.49 -9.25 7.03
CA PRO A 7 -14.29 -8.54 7.49
C PRO A 7 -13.22 -8.37 6.41
N GLU A 8 -13.37 -9.06 5.29
CA GLU A 8 -12.49 -8.99 4.11
C GLU A 8 -12.75 -7.77 3.23
N ASP A 9 -14.00 -7.27 3.17
CA ASP A 9 -14.38 -6.14 2.32
C ASP A 9 -13.81 -4.81 2.87
N ASP A 10 -13.74 -4.70 4.19
CA ASP A 10 -13.13 -3.56 4.90
C ASP A 10 -11.66 -3.34 4.55
N LEU A 11 -10.90 -4.42 4.28
CA LEU A 11 -9.47 -4.30 4.00
C LEU A 11 -9.20 -3.52 2.71
N SER A 12 -10.05 -3.68 1.70
CA SER A 12 -9.94 -3.00 0.40
C SER A 12 -9.96 -1.46 0.55
N ALA A 13 -10.76 -0.95 1.48
CA ALA A 13 -10.92 0.48 1.75
C ALA A 13 -9.79 1.09 2.58
N LEU A 14 -9.05 0.28 3.34
CA LEU A 14 -7.98 0.75 4.22
C LEU A 14 -6.77 1.26 3.43
N ARG A 15 -6.14 2.30 3.98
CA ARG A 15 -4.85 2.80 3.48
C ARG A 15 -3.70 2.05 4.13
N MET A 16 -2.52 2.12 3.51
CA MET A 16 -1.30 1.43 3.97
C MET A 16 -0.96 1.69 5.43
N CYS A 17 -1.11 2.92 5.91
CA CYS A 17 -0.78 3.23 7.31
C CYS A 17 -1.76 2.51 8.28
N GLU A 18 -3.02 2.27 7.88
CA GLU A 18 -4.03 1.54 8.66
C GLU A 18 -3.82 0.03 8.59
N LEU A 19 -3.54 -0.50 7.40
CA LEU A 19 -3.14 -1.90 7.22
C LEU A 19 -1.93 -2.23 8.12
N LYS A 20 -0.95 -1.33 8.18
CA LYS A 20 0.23 -1.49 9.04
C LYS A 20 -0.12 -1.47 10.53
N ALA A 21 -1.05 -0.60 10.95
CA ALA A 21 -1.52 -0.54 12.32
C ALA A 21 -2.29 -1.81 12.73
N ARG A 22 -3.01 -2.43 11.79
CA ARG A 22 -3.74 -3.70 11.99
C ARG A 22 -2.85 -4.95 11.85
N GLY A 23 -1.59 -4.81 11.43
CA GLY A 23 -0.68 -5.94 11.22
C GLY A 23 -0.97 -6.76 9.95
N MET A 24 -1.70 -6.19 8.98
CA MET A 24 -2.09 -6.85 7.72
C MET A 24 -0.93 -6.88 6.72
N MET A 25 0.15 -7.59 7.05
CA MET A 25 1.38 -7.59 6.26
C MET A 25 1.21 -8.14 4.83
N GLU A 26 0.40 -9.18 4.65
CA GLU A 26 0.16 -9.80 3.35
C GLU A 26 -0.48 -8.82 2.34
N GLU A 27 -1.49 -8.07 2.78
CA GLU A 27 -2.16 -7.09 1.93
C GLU A 27 -1.25 -5.88 1.63
N ILE A 28 -0.40 -5.48 2.60
CA ILE A 28 0.61 -4.45 2.37
C ILE A 28 1.60 -4.91 1.30
N ASP A 29 2.08 -6.15 1.39
CA ASP A 29 3.03 -6.73 0.44
C ASP A 29 2.42 -6.75 -0.96
N ARG A 30 1.21 -7.30 -1.10
CA ARG A 30 0.44 -7.30 -2.35
C ARG A 30 0.28 -5.91 -2.96
N ARG A 31 -0.05 -4.90 -2.14
CA ARG A 31 -0.24 -3.52 -2.60
C ARG A 31 1.05 -2.73 -2.75
N SER A 32 2.21 -3.30 -2.41
CA SER A 32 3.52 -2.65 -2.52
C SER A 32 4.54 -3.44 -3.34
N ASP A 33 4.12 -4.54 -3.97
CA ASP A 33 4.92 -5.36 -4.89
C ASP A 33 5.54 -4.55 -6.04
N GLN A 34 4.81 -3.57 -6.58
CA GLN A 34 5.26 -2.69 -7.65
C GLN A 34 4.98 -1.23 -7.30
N PRO A 35 5.70 -0.67 -6.32
CA PRO A 35 5.33 0.59 -5.74
C PRO A 35 5.61 1.73 -6.72
N THR A 36 4.54 2.40 -7.17
CA THR A 36 4.62 3.58 -8.05
C THR A 36 4.52 4.89 -7.28
N VAL A 37 4.03 4.82 -6.04
CA VAL A 37 3.80 5.97 -5.17
C VAL A 37 4.27 5.67 -3.75
N VAL A 38 4.50 6.73 -2.98
CA VAL A 38 4.91 6.71 -1.58
C VAL A 38 4.14 7.73 -0.76
N CYS A 39 3.84 7.40 0.49
CA CYS A 39 3.16 8.31 1.39
C CYS A 39 4.14 9.35 1.89
N GLY A 40 3.88 10.63 1.61
CA GLY A 40 4.72 11.73 2.09
C GLY A 40 4.74 11.90 3.62
N LYS A 41 3.85 11.22 4.36
CA LYS A 41 3.75 11.30 5.82
C LYS A 41 4.29 10.05 6.53
N CYS A 42 3.80 8.86 6.16
CA CYS A 42 4.18 7.60 6.82
C CYS A 42 5.27 6.83 6.08
N GLY A 43 5.71 7.28 4.89
CA GLY A 43 6.75 6.63 4.09
C GLY A 43 6.33 5.30 3.45
N ALA A 44 5.09 4.85 3.65
CA ALA A 44 4.58 3.61 3.07
C ALA A 44 4.54 3.72 1.53
N LYS A 45 5.05 2.70 0.86
CA LYS A 45 5.05 2.60 -0.60
C LYS A 45 3.82 1.81 -1.05
N ALA A 46 3.23 2.17 -2.18
CA ALA A 46 2.09 1.46 -2.74
C ALA A 46 2.10 1.50 -4.26
N ASN A 47 1.41 0.53 -4.86
CA ASN A 47 1.26 0.40 -6.31
C ASN A 47 0.35 1.50 -6.87
N ALA A 48 -0.58 2.00 -6.06
CA ALA A 48 -1.54 3.03 -6.43
C ALA A 48 -1.70 4.11 -5.34
N SER A 49 -2.00 5.34 -5.77
CA SER A 49 -2.20 6.51 -4.91
C SER A 49 -3.40 6.35 -3.98
N GLU A 50 -4.42 5.60 -4.39
CA GLU A 50 -5.60 5.25 -3.61
C GLU A 50 -5.31 4.39 -2.38
N HIS A 51 -4.14 3.75 -2.27
CA HIS A 51 -3.79 3.01 -1.07
C HIS A 51 -3.15 3.92 0.00
N LEU A 52 -2.96 5.20 -0.29
CA LEU A 52 -2.27 6.15 0.58
C LEU A 52 -3.16 7.35 0.92
N HIS A 53 -2.91 8.00 2.06
CA HIS A 53 -3.54 9.26 2.44
C HIS A 53 -2.89 10.48 1.78
N ASN A 54 -1.57 10.45 1.60
CA ASN A 54 -0.81 11.54 0.99
C ASN A 54 0.16 10.99 -0.06
N PRO A 55 -0.36 10.49 -1.20
CA PRO A 55 0.45 9.86 -2.23
C PRO A 55 1.38 10.87 -2.89
N ARG A 56 2.64 10.47 -3.06
CA ARG A 56 3.67 11.15 -3.83
C ARG A 56 4.21 10.18 -4.88
N PRO A 57 4.52 10.63 -6.09
CA PRO A 57 5.10 9.77 -7.11
C PRO A 57 6.46 9.25 -6.65
N LEU A 58 6.67 7.94 -6.75
CA LEU A 58 7.95 7.31 -6.49
C LEU A 58 8.70 7.21 -7.83
N PRO A 59 9.93 7.75 -7.96
CA PRO A 59 10.71 7.57 -9.17
C PRO A 59 11.06 6.09 -9.33
N LYS A 60 10.70 5.48 -10.47
CA LYS A 60 11.11 4.12 -10.82
C LYS A 60 12.62 4.09 -10.94
N LYS A 61 13.30 3.56 -9.93
CA LYS A 61 14.71 3.18 -10.07
C LYS A 61 14.71 1.84 -10.79
N ASN A 62 14.91 1.88 -12.10
CA ASN A 62 15.37 0.72 -12.86
C ASN A 62 16.75 0.38 -12.29
N LEU A 63 16.80 -0.51 -11.29
CA LEU A 63 18.05 -1.02 -10.71
C LEU A 63 18.52 -2.26 -11.50
N ASP A 64 18.41 -2.20 -12.81
CA ASP A 64 18.94 -3.21 -13.73
C ASP A 64 20.28 -2.68 -14.25
N SER A 65 21.36 -2.73 -13.46
CA SER A 65 22.75 -2.58 -13.98
C SER A 65 23.88 -2.73 -12.95
N LEU A 66 23.65 -2.86 -11.65
CA LEU A 66 24.75 -3.09 -10.70
C LEU A 66 24.92 -4.58 -10.42
N TRP A 67 25.57 -5.29 -11.34
CA TRP A 67 26.41 -6.49 -11.18
C TRP A 67 26.56 -7.12 -12.57
N GLY A 68 27.45 -6.53 -13.36
CA GLY A 68 28.06 -7.16 -14.54
C GLY A 68 29.43 -7.73 -14.19
#